data_AF-A0A060C6W8-F1
#
_entry.id   AF-A0A060C6W8-F1
#
_cell.length_a   1.000
_cell.length_b   1.000
_cell.length_c   1.000
_cell.angle_alpha   90.00
_cell.angle_beta   90.00
_cell.angle_gamma   90.00
#
_symmetry.space_group_name_H-M   'P 1'
#
loop_
_entity.id
_entity.type
_entity.pdbx_description
1 polymer ?
#
loop_
_entity_poly.entity_id
_entity_poly.type
_entity_poly.pdbx_seq_one_letter_code
_entity_poly.pdbx_strand_id
1 'polypeptide(L)'
;NYPRVTVDSTQDITDWSFVRPGDLEAIRGTVDLIGVNYYSSHSVRHHEGVRIDTGEDGHKTTRFSCWPGADDVQFMPLIGPRTTMGWNVDPSGLHAHLMRIARDFPGIPIIVTENGASWPDEVDADGRIRDTDRYRYYHDHLEAI
;
A
#
# COMPACT_ATOMS: atom_id res chain seq x y z
N ASN A 1 -13.66 -5.16 -17.62
CA ASN A 1 -12.45 -5.95 -17.94
C ASN A 1 -11.40 -5.61 -16.90
N TYR A 2 -10.67 -6.62 -16.43
CA TYR A 2 -9.46 -6.38 -15.65
C TYR A 2 -8.43 -5.62 -16.49
N PRO A 3 -7.49 -4.88 -15.86
CA PRO A 3 -6.39 -4.26 -16.58
C PRO A 3 -5.59 -5.30 -17.36
N ARG A 4 -5.28 -5.01 -18.63
CA ARG A 4 -4.55 -5.94 -19.51
C ARG A 4 -3.20 -6.35 -18.93
N VAL A 5 -2.48 -5.40 -18.31
CA VAL A 5 -1.20 -5.67 -17.64
C VAL A 5 -1.33 -6.77 -16.57
N THR A 6 -2.43 -6.80 -15.82
CA THR A 6 -2.65 -7.83 -14.78
C THR A 6 -2.82 -9.20 -15.41
N VAL A 7 -3.55 -9.30 -16.52
CA VAL A 7 -3.76 -10.56 -17.24
C VAL A 7 -2.44 -11.05 -17.85
N ASP A 8 -1.75 -10.16 -18.57
CA ASP A 8 -0.50 -10.48 -19.26
C ASP A 8 0.60 -10.90 -18.26
N SER A 9 0.78 -10.18 -17.16
CA SER A 9 1.78 -10.48 -16.14
C SER A 9 1.53 -11.78 -15.38
N THR A 10 0.29 -12.29 -15.35
CA THR A 10 -0.09 -13.49 -14.58
C THR A 10 -0.40 -14.70 -15.45
N GLN A 11 -0.22 -14.62 -16.77
CA GLN A 11 -0.57 -15.69 -17.72
C GLN A 11 0.15 -17.02 -17.46
N ASP A 12 1.38 -16.96 -16.92
CA ASP A 12 2.17 -18.16 -16.57
C ASP A 12 1.75 -18.77 -15.22
N ILE A 13 0.94 -18.06 -14.43
CA ILE A 13 0.46 -18.47 -13.11
C ILE A 13 -0.96 -19.03 -13.21
N THR A 14 -1.80 -18.46 -14.08
CA THR A 14 -3.19 -18.87 -14.24
C THR A 14 -3.73 -18.56 -15.64
N ASP A 15 -4.64 -19.40 -16.10
CA ASP A 15 -5.36 -19.25 -17.37
C ASP A 15 -6.61 -18.35 -17.26
N TRP A 16 -6.84 -17.74 -16.09
CA TRP A 16 -7.99 -16.87 -15.81
C TRP A 16 -9.37 -17.53 -15.97
N SER A 17 -9.44 -18.86 -16.10
CA SER A 17 -10.70 -19.62 -16.28
C SER A 17 -11.66 -19.50 -15.09
N PHE A 18 -11.17 -19.00 -13.96
CA PHE A 18 -11.99 -18.68 -12.79
C PHE A 18 -12.88 -17.44 -12.98
N VAL A 19 -12.57 -16.54 -13.93
CA VAL A 19 -13.45 -15.42 -14.31
C VAL A 19 -14.48 -15.94 -15.30
N ARG A 20 -15.73 -16.04 -14.85
CA ARG A 20 -16.83 -16.62 -15.61
C ARG A 20 -17.63 -15.55 -16.36
N PRO A 21 -18.38 -15.94 -17.40
CA PRO A 21 -19.32 -15.02 -18.06
C PRO A 21 -20.30 -14.42 -17.05
N GLY A 22 -20.42 -13.09 -17.03
CA GLY A 22 -21.30 -12.35 -16.12
C GLY A 22 -20.65 -11.83 -14.84
N ASP A 23 -19.46 -12.32 -14.45
CA ASP A 23 -18.79 -11.87 -13.22
C ASP A 23 -18.43 -10.38 -13.29
N LEU A 24 -17.92 -9.92 -14.44
CA LEU A 24 -17.51 -8.53 -14.64
C LEU A 24 -18.70 -7.58 -14.68
N GLU A 25 -19.83 -8.04 -15.20
CA GLU A 25 -21.10 -7.31 -15.20
C GLU A 25 -21.64 -7.21 -13.78
N ALA A 26 -21.57 -8.30 -13.00
CA ALA A 26 -22.08 -8.34 -11.63
C ALA A 26 -21.34 -7.41 -10.67
N ILE A 27 -20.03 -7.22 -10.83
CA ILE A 27 -19.22 -6.34 -9.96
C ILE A 27 -19.19 -4.88 -10.44
N ARG A 28 -19.63 -4.59 -11.66
CA ARG A 28 -19.50 -3.25 -12.24
C ARG A 28 -20.44 -2.28 -11.55
N GLY A 29 -19.87 -1.18 -11.05
CA GLY A 29 -20.66 -0.07 -10.49
C GLY A 29 -21.33 -0.40 -9.16
N THR A 30 -20.88 -1.42 -8.44
CA THR A 30 -21.41 -1.81 -7.13
C THR A 30 -20.74 -1.08 -5.96
N VAL A 31 -20.00 -0.02 -6.23
CA VAL A 31 -19.21 0.73 -5.24
C VAL A 31 -19.78 2.12 -5.09
N ASP A 32 -20.36 2.40 -3.92
CA ASP A 32 -20.91 3.72 -3.57
C ASP A 32 -19.94 4.59 -2.75
N LEU A 33 -18.84 4.00 -2.27
CA LEU A 33 -17.85 4.61 -1.39
C LEU A 33 -16.52 3.87 -1.53
N ILE A 34 -15.40 4.60 -1.57
CA ILE A 34 -14.06 4.00 -1.52
C ILE A 34 -13.46 4.22 -0.13
N GLY A 35 -13.28 3.12 0.61
CA GLY A 35 -12.48 3.09 1.84
C GLY A 35 -11.00 2.97 1.51
N VAL A 36 -10.17 3.85 2.07
CA VAL A 36 -8.73 3.89 1.84
C VAL A 36 -7.99 3.56 3.13
N ASN A 37 -7.17 2.53 3.07
CA ASN A 37 -6.20 2.20 4.11
C ASN A 37 -4.82 2.64 3.60
N TYR A 38 -4.15 3.53 4.33
CA TYR A 38 -2.83 4.03 3.96
C TYR A 38 -1.89 4.01 5.15
N TYR A 39 -0.71 3.44 4.95
CA TYR A 39 0.30 3.27 6.00
C TYR A 39 1.69 3.70 5.55
N SER A 40 2.05 3.34 4.31
CA SER A 40 3.38 3.52 3.73
C SER A 40 3.30 3.66 2.21
N SER A 41 4.41 4.03 1.59
CA SER A 41 4.57 4.10 0.13
C SER A 41 5.76 3.26 -0.32
N HIS A 42 5.86 2.99 -1.62
CA HIS A 42 6.96 2.19 -2.16
C HIS A 42 7.55 2.87 -3.38
N SER A 43 8.88 2.87 -3.47
CA SER A 43 9.59 3.18 -4.71
C SER A 43 9.98 1.85 -5.36
N VAL A 44 9.72 1.73 -6.65
CA VAL A 44 10.04 0.53 -7.42
C VAL A 44 10.79 0.87 -8.69
N ARG A 45 11.53 -0.10 -9.22
CA ARG A 45 12.14 -0.03 -10.55
C ARG A 45 11.98 -1.36 -11.28
N HIS A 46 12.07 -1.31 -12.60
CA HIS A 46 12.31 -2.49 -13.40
C HIS A 46 13.68 -3.09 -13.05
N HIS A 47 13.75 -4.42 -12.98
CA HIS A 47 14.93 -5.18 -12.64
C HIS A 47 15.05 -6.42 -13.51
N GLU A 48 16.22 -6.60 -14.11
CA GLU A 48 16.55 -7.81 -14.84
C GLU A 48 17.44 -8.70 -13.97
N GLY A 49 17.08 -9.98 -13.87
CA GLY A 49 17.86 -10.99 -13.17
C GLY A 49 17.24 -11.42 -11.84
N VAL A 50 18.07 -11.94 -10.94
CA VAL A 50 17.61 -12.54 -9.69
C VAL A 50 16.99 -11.46 -8.80
N ARG A 51 15.75 -11.67 -8.36
CA ARG A 51 15.08 -10.80 -7.39
C ARG A 51 15.93 -10.69 -6.12
N ILE A 52 16.13 -9.46 -5.67
CA ILE A 52 16.79 -9.15 -4.41
C ILE A 52 15.70 -8.73 -3.43
N ASP A 53 15.60 -9.46 -2.31
CA ASP A 53 14.77 -9.04 -1.19
C ASP A 53 15.47 -7.87 -0.47
N THR A 54 14.92 -6.68 -0.64
CA THR A 54 15.38 -5.47 0.04
C THR A 54 14.69 -5.23 1.38
N GLY A 55 13.63 -5.98 1.69
CA GLY A 55 12.74 -5.72 2.84
C GLY A 55 11.85 -4.49 2.66
N GLU A 56 11.76 -3.93 1.45
CA GLU A 56 11.09 -2.66 1.15
C GLU A 56 9.72 -2.84 0.49
N ASP A 57 9.16 -4.06 0.48
CA ASP A 57 7.85 -4.34 -0.12
C ASP A 57 6.69 -4.29 0.88
N GLY A 58 6.97 -3.84 2.12
CA GLY A 58 5.99 -3.71 3.19
C GLY A 58 5.56 -5.03 3.82
N HIS A 59 6.09 -6.17 3.38
CA HIS A 59 5.75 -7.49 3.89
C HIS A 59 6.91 -8.12 4.67
N LYS A 60 6.60 -9.10 5.52
CA LYS A 60 7.63 -9.94 6.14
C LYS A 60 8.21 -10.87 5.07
N THR A 61 9.51 -11.15 5.13
CA THR A 61 10.14 -12.15 4.27
C THR A 61 9.43 -13.49 4.42
N THR A 62 8.97 -14.04 3.30
CA THR A 62 8.39 -15.39 3.23
C THR A 62 9.08 -16.22 2.14
N ARG A 63 8.74 -17.52 2.07
CA ARG A 63 9.32 -18.43 1.06
C ARG A 63 8.98 -18.03 -0.38
N PHE A 64 7.82 -17.39 -0.60
CA PHE A 64 7.33 -17.06 -1.92
C PHE A 64 6.97 -15.57 -1.99
N SER A 65 7.10 -14.97 -3.17
CA SER A 65 6.69 -13.59 -3.41
C SER A 65 5.18 -13.41 -3.15
N CYS A 66 4.80 -12.31 -2.47
CA CYS A 66 3.41 -11.84 -2.40
C CYS A 66 2.99 -11.02 -3.64
N TRP A 67 3.88 -10.90 -4.63
CA TRP A 67 3.70 -10.15 -5.87
C TRP A 67 3.69 -11.12 -7.06
N PRO A 68 2.57 -11.80 -7.36
CA PRO A 68 2.48 -12.74 -8.47
C PRO A 68 2.62 -12.00 -9.82
N GLY A 69 3.49 -12.49 -10.70
CA GLY A 69 3.68 -11.94 -12.03
C GLY A 69 4.53 -10.67 -12.08
N ALA A 70 5.22 -10.33 -10.99
CA ALA A 70 6.03 -9.12 -10.84
C ALA A 70 7.49 -9.47 -10.50
N ASP A 71 8.05 -10.49 -11.16
CA ASP A 71 9.43 -10.94 -10.93
C ASP A 71 10.48 -9.95 -11.46
N ASP A 72 10.09 -9.05 -12.36
CA ASP A 72 10.88 -7.97 -12.94
C ASP A 72 10.76 -6.64 -12.15
N VAL A 73 10.12 -6.66 -10.98
CA VAL A 73 9.95 -5.48 -10.12
C VAL A 73 10.88 -5.58 -8.91
N GLN A 74 11.69 -4.55 -8.69
CA GLN A 74 12.51 -4.41 -7.50
C GLN A 74 12.04 -3.22 -6.65
N PHE A 75 11.82 -3.49 -5.36
CA PHE A 75 11.54 -2.48 -4.34
C PHE A 75 12.83 -1.80 -3.89
N MET A 76 12.82 -0.48 -3.91
CA MET A 76 13.99 0.36 -3.67
C MET A 76 13.98 0.86 -2.22
N PRO A 77 15.15 0.91 -1.55
CA PRO A 77 15.27 1.51 -0.24
C PRO A 77 14.79 2.96 -0.23
N LEU A 78 13.94 3.27 0.75
CA LEU A 78 13.47 4.63 1.01
C LEU A 78 14.28 5.28 2.13
N ILE A 79 14.62 6.55 1.93
CA ILE A 79 15.30 7.37 2.94
C ILE A 79 14.23 8.00 3.84
N GLY A 80 14.47 8.02 5.14
CA GLY A 80 13.61 8.71 6.09
C GLY A 80 13.31 7.90 7.34
N PRO A 81 12.46 8.44 8.23
CA PRO A 81 12.03 7.75 9.43
C PRO A 81 11.25 6.48 9.08
N ARG A 82 11.37 5.48 9.96
CA ARG A 82 10.68 4.20 9.85
C ARG A 82 9.98 3.86 11.15
N THR A 83 8.85 3.19 11.01
CA THR A 83 8.09 2.62 12.12
C THR A 83 8.84 1.41 12.70
N THR A 84 8.39 0.91 13.86
CA THR A 84 8.89 -0.37 14.43
C THR A 84 8.70 -1.54 13.48
N MET A 85 7.74 -1.46 12.56
CA MET A 85 7.49 -2.49 11.54
C MET A 85 8.42 -2.38 10.32
N GLY A 86 9.31 -1.39 10.29
CA GLY A 86 10.23 -1.15 9.16
C GLY A 86 9.61 -0.36 8.01
N TRP A 87 8.33 -0.02 8.08
CA TRP A 87 7.65 0.79 7.07
C TRP A 87 8.13 2.24 7.08
N ASN A 88 8.30 2.84 5.90
CA ASN A 88 8.61 4.26 5.78
C ASN A 88 7.43 5.13 6.21
N VAL A 89 7.74 6.38 6.60
CA VAL A 89 6.75 7.40 6.90
C VAL A 89 6.73 8.41 5.74
N ASP A 90 5.62 8.47 5.00
CA ASP A 90 5.44 9.35 3.84
C ASP A 90 4.04 9.99 3.80
N PRO A 91 3.85 11.12 4.50
CA PRO A 91 2.58 11.84 4.47
C PRO A 91 2.16 12.30 3.07
N SER A 92 3.14 12.63 2.22
CA SER A 92 2.87 13.11 0.85
C SER A 92 2.28 12.01 -0.04
N GLY A 93 2.63 10.75 0.24
CA GLY A 93 2.09 9.59 -0.43
C GLY A 93 0.58 9.41 -0.21
N LEU A 94 0.06 9.74 0.99
CA LEU A 94 -1.38 9.72 1.27
C LEU A 94 -2.12 10.69 0.36
N HIS A 95 -1.69 11.96 0.33
CA HIS A 95 -2.29 12.98 -0.51
C HIS A 95 -2.27 12.59 -1.99
N ALA A 96 -1.11 12.15 -2.49
CA ALA A 96 -0.97 11.70 -3.87
C ALA A 96 -1.89 10.52 -4.21
N HIS A 97 -2.07 9.58 -3.27
CA HIS A 97 -2.95 8.43 -3.43
C HIS A 97 -4.42 8.85 -3.50
N LEU A 98 -4.88 9.69 -2.56
CA LEU A 98 -6.25 10.21 -2.55
C LEU A 98 -6.57 11.00 -3.82
N MET A 99 -5.66 11.86 -4.27
CA MET A 99 -5.83 12.64 -5.50
C MET A 99 -5.87 11.77 -6.76
N ARG A 100 -5.13 10.65 -6.77
CA ARG A 100 -5.24 9.67 -7.86
C ARG A 100 -6.60 8.99 -7.86
N ILE A 101 -7.08 8.50 -6.71
CA ILE A 101 -8.39 7.84 -6.61
C ILE A 101 -9.49 8.81 -7.05
N ALA A 102 -9.48 10.05 -6.58
CA ALA A 102 -10.48 11.06 -6.94
C ALA A 102 -10.53 11.35 -8.45
N ARG A 103 -9.38 11.30 -9.13
CA ARG A 103 -9.26 11.46 -10.59
C ARG A 103 -9.70 10.22 -11.36
N ASP A 104 -9.31 9.03 -10.89
CA ASP A 104 -9.58 7.76 -11.57
C ASP A 104 -11.06 7.33 -11.38
N PHE A 105 -11.71 7.76 -10.28
CA PHE A 105 -13.09 7.45 -9.92
C PHE A 105 -13.90 8.72 -9.56
N PRO A 106 -14.17 9.60 -10.54
CA PRO A 106 -14.82 10.88 -10.28
C PRO A 106 -16.25 10.68 -9.73
N GLY A 107 -16.56 11.40 -8.66
CA GLY A 107 -17.89 11.44 -8.05
C GLY A 107 -18.18 10.33 -7.02
N ILE A 108 -17.26 9.37 -6.84
CA ILE A 108 -17.37 8.38 -5.75
C ILE A 108 -16.73 8.97 -4.49
N PRO A 109 -17.46 9.09 -3.36
CA PRO A 109 -16.89 9.55 -2.10
C PRO A 109 -15.72 8.68 -1.62
N ILE A 110 -14.76 9.31 -0.93
CA ILE A 110 -13.58 8.65 -0.36
C ILE A 110 -13.57 8.87 1.14
N ILE A 111 -13.26 7.82 1.90
CA ILE A 111 -13.02 7.89 3.34
C ILE A 111 -11.70 7.18 3.66
N VAL A 112 -10.85 7.80 4.50
CA VAL A 112 -9.70 7.11 5.08
C VAL A 112 -10.22 6.22 6.20
N THR A 113 -10.24 4.91 5.97
CA THR A 113 -10.74 3.90 6.93
C THR A 113 -9.65 3.46 7.90
N GLU A 114 -8.40 3.46 7.46
CA GLU A 114 -7.26 3.18 8.33
C GLU A 114 -6.06 4.05 7.95
N ASN A 115 -5.45 4.64 8.97
CA ASN A 115 -4.14 5.26 8.92
C ASN A 115 -3.55 5.17 10.33
N GLY A 116 -2.27 4.86 10.44
CA GLY A 116 -1.61 4.72 11.73
C GLY A 116 -0.25 4.09 11.58
N ALA A 117 0.47 3.94 12.67
CA ALA A 117 1.73 3.22 12.66
C ALA A 117 2.15 2.79 14.07
N SER A 118 3.23 2.02 14.12
CA SER A 118 3.71 1.36 15.33
C SER A 118 5.05 1.94 15.77
N TRP A 119 5.11 2.29 17.06
CA TRP A 119 6.32 2.72 17.78
C TRP A 119 6.40 2.00 19.12
N PRO A 120 7.59 1.88 19.73
CA PRO A 120 7.71 1.35 21.08
C PRO A 120 7.05 2.31 22.06
N ASP A 121 6.11 1.80 22.84
CA ASP A 121 5.51 2.53 23.95
C ASP A 121 6.33 2.28 25.23
N GLU A 122 6.92 3.33 25.79
CA GLU A 122 7.67 3.27 27.06
C GLU A 122 6.95 4.06 28.16
N VAL A 123 6.90 3.48 29.36
CA VAL A 123 6.32 4.15 30.53
C VAL A 123 7.40 4.99 31.20
N ASP A 124 7.22 6.30 31.22
CA ASP A 124 8.10 7.26 31.86
C ASP A 124 8.07 7.16 33.39
N ALA A 125 9.03 7.84 34.05
CA ALA A 125 9.16 7.85 35.51
C ALA A 125 7.92 8.36 36.27
N ASP A 126 7.05 9.14 35.61
CA ASP A 126 5.78 9.63 36.16
C ASP A 126 4.56 8.77 35.79
N GLY A 127 4.78 7.58 35.22
CA GLY A 127 3.75 6.59 34.91
C GLY A 127 2.94 6.89 33.65
N ARG A 128 3.45 7.73 32.74
CA ARG A 128 2.80 8.11 31.47
C ARG A 128 3.55 7.53 30.26
N ILE A 129 2.86 7.41 29.13
CA ILE A 129 3.47 7.11 27.83
C ILE A 129 3.47 8.40 27.01
N ARG A 130 4.64 8.80 26.52
CA ARG A 130 4.81 9.99 25.66
C ARG A 130 5.14 9.56 24.23
N ASP A 131 4.12 9.09 23.51
CA ASP A 131 4.26 8.64 22.12
C ASP A 131 4.27 9.83 21.13
N THR A 132 5.39 10.55 21.11
CA THR A 132 5.56 11.71 20.24
C THR A 132 5.68 11.35 18.77
N ASP A 133 6.13 10.13 18.46
CA ASP A 133 6.33 9.71 17.07
C ASP A 133 5.00 9.33 16.41
N ARG A 134 4.12 8.60 17.12
CA ARG A 134 2.75 8.36 16.63
C ARG A 134 1.95 9.65 16.52
N TYR A 135 2.13 10.57 17.47
CA TYR A 135 1.54 11.91 17.37
C TYR A 135 1.99 12.63 16.08
N ARG A 136 3.30 12.68 15.82
CA ARG A 136 3.85 13.31 14.61
C ARG A 136 3.33 12.64 13.34
N TYR A 137 3.29 11.31 13.31
CA TYR A 137 2.74 10.58 12.17
C TYR A 137 1.31 11.03 11.85
N TYR A 138 0.41 11.04 12.85
CA TYR A 138 -0.96 11.49 12.62
C TYR A 138 -1.03 12.96 12.24
N HIS A 139 -0.30 13.82 12.95
CA HIS A 139 -0.25 15.25 12.67
C HIS A 139 0.14 15.49 11.21
N ASP A 140 1.25 14.91 10.75
CA ASP A 140 1.80 15.18 9.43
C ASP A 140 0.93 14.57 8.31
N HIS A 141 0.30 13.40 8.53
CA HIS A 141 -0.64 12.82 7.56
C HIS A 141 -1.96 13.59 7.47
N LEU A 142 -2.43 14.16 8.59
CA LEU A 142 -3.60 15.03 8.60
C LEU A 142 -3.30 16.42 8.00
N GLU A 143 -2.07 16.92 8.13
CA GLU A 143 -1.64 18.17 7.49
C GLU A 143 -1.49 18.01 5.97
N ALA A 144 -1.20 16.80 5.49
CA ALA A 144 -1.03 16.53 4.06
C ALA A 144 -2.35 16.49 3.26
N ILE A 145 -3.51 16.42 3.91
CA ILE A 145 -4.84 16.32 3.28
C ILE A 145 -5.61 17.65 3.29
#